data_AF-A0AAI9EBV7-F1
#
_entry.id   AF-A0AAI9EBV7-F1
#
_cell.length_a   1.000
_cell.length_b   1.000
_cell.length_c   1.000
_cell.angle_alpha   90.00
_cell.angle_beta   90.00
_cell.angle_gamma   90.00
#
_symmetry.space_group_name_H-M   'P 1'
#
loop_
_entity.id
_entity.type
_entity.pdbx_description
1 polymer ?
#
loop_
_entity_poly.entity_id
_entity_poly.type
_entity_poly.pdbx_seq_one_letter_code
_entity_poly.pdbx_strand_id
1 'polypeptide(L)'
;MSPSTPSARKIALPKTSFLNLPAELRNEVYRLSLIGDTPIPIRFKAPCVPQPSLSMANKQIRTECLSIFYGENVFWTTQAFTVDAWFMHMDGKQLAQVREVRLQPCAQLEPSALIKAIMGRHTGRGLKEDVMKMEVGAEWFSVRDAREKAPSLLEQAGIAEISDMLMEII
;
A
#
# COMPACT_ATOMS: atom_id res chain seq x y z
N MET A 1 68.12 6.68 34.48
CA MET A 1 66.79 6.12 34.84
C MET A 1 65.75 7.02 34.20
N SER A 2 65.11 6.57 33.12
CA SER A 2 64.15 7.38 32.38
C SER A 2 62.74 7.18 32.94
N PRO A 3 61.92 8.24 33.09
CA PRO A 3 60.59 8.13 33.67
C PRO A 3 59.63 7.49 32.66
N SER A 4 58.98 6.40 33.07
CA SER A 4 57.93 5.73 32.30
C SER A 4 56.70 6.65 32.21
N THR A 5 56.37 7.07 31.00
CA THR A 5 55.17 7.88 30.74
C THR A 5 53.91 7.02 30.95
N PRO A 6 52.93 7.44 31.77
CA PRO A 6 51.69 6.69 31.94
C PRO A 6 50.88 6.70 30.64
N SER A 7 50.68 5.51 30.08
CA SER A 7 49.87 5.28 28.88
C SER A 7 48.44 5.77 29.10
N ALA A 8 48.04 6.84 28.41
CA ALA A 8 46.70 7.39 28.46
C ALA A 8 45.65 6.31 28.11
N ARG A 9 44.80 5.94 29.08
CA ARG A 9 43.65 5.07 28.84
C ARG A 9 42.67 5.81 27.92
N LYS A 10 42.56 5.37 26.66
CA LYS A 10 41.44 5.77 25.79
C LYS A 10 40.14 5.29 26.42
N ILE A 11 39.31 6.21 26.89
CA ILE A 11 37.94 5.91 27.29
C ILE A 11 37.17 5.57 26.01
N ALA A 12 36.84 4.30 25.82
CA ALA A 12 36.03 3.87 24.68
C ALA A 12 34.60 4.37 24.89
N LEU A 13 34.16 5.31 24.05
CA LEU A 13 32.76 5.74 24.04
C LEU A 13 31.88 4.53 23.69
N PRO A 14 30.72 4.37 24.36
CA PRO A 14 29.79 3.31 24.03
C PRO A 14 29.34 3.46 22.56
N LYS A 15 29.34 2.35 21.83
CA LYS A 15 28.92 2.33 20.42
C LYS A 15 27.43 2.68 20.35
N THR A 16 27.11 3.77 19.66
CA THR A 16 25.73 4.14 19.34
C THR A 16 25.25 3.34 18.13
N SER A 17 24.09 2.70 18.24
CA SER A 17 23.40 2.00 17.15
C SER A 17 22.09 2.70 16.83
N PHE A 18 21.59 2.56 15.60
CA PHE A 18 20.26 3.03 15.21
C PHE A 18 19.14 2.48 16.12
N LEU A 19 19.29 1.22 16.57
CA LEU A 19 18.33 0.60 17.49
C LEU A 19 18.42 1.13 18.94
N ASN A 20 19.43 1.94 19.27
CA ASN A 20 19.52 2.62 20.56
C ASN A 20 18.66 3.90 20.60
N LEU A 21 18.13 4.35 19.46
CA LEU A 21 17.17 5.46 19.42
C LEU A 21 15.82 5.01 19.99
N PRO A 22 15.05 5.88 20.67
CA PRO A 22 13.64 5.64 20.97
C PRO A 22 12.83 5.30 19.71
N ALA A 23 11.73 4.56 19.87
CA ALA A 23 10.92 4.08 18.75
C ALA A 23 10.32 5.24 17.95
N GLU A 24 9.96 6.33 18.61
CA GLU A 24 9.39 7.54 18.02
C GLU A 24 10.36 8.15 17.01
N LEU A 25 11.65 8.29 17.39
CA LEU A 25 12.67 8.83 16.49
C LEU A 25 12.97 7.88 15.32
N ARG A 26 12.93 6.56 15.53
CA ARG A 26 13.06 5.59 14.43
C ARG A 26 11.89 5.72 13.45
N ASN A 27 10.66 5.89 13.95
CA ASN A 27 9.48 6.09 13.13
C ASN A 27 9.57 7.36 12.28
N GLU A 28 10.09 8.46 12.82
CA GLU A 28 10.33 9.67 12.02
C GLU A 28 11.34 9.42 10.89
N VAL A 29 12.44 8.71 11.17
CA VAL A 29 13.41 8.33 10.13
C VAL A 29 12.76 7.41 9.07
N TYR A 30 11.91 6.49 9.48
CA TYR A 30 11.15 5.64 8.56
C TYR A 30 10.20 6.47 7.69
N ARG A 31 9.43 7.39 8.25
CA ARG A 31 8.51 8.22 7.46
C ARG A 31 9.24 9.05 6.41
N LEU A 32 10.34 9.70 6.81
CA LEU A 32 11.19 10.49 5.92
C LEU A 32 11.81 9.68 4.77
N SER A 33 11.95 8.35 4.93
CA SER A 33 12.61 7.49 3.93
C SER A 33 11.64 6.61 3.12
N LEU A 34 10.43 6.38 3.61
CA LEU A 34 9.49 5.40 3.06
C LEU A 34 8.23 6.01 2.46
N ILE A 35 7.85 7.20 2.90
CA ILE A 35 6.61 7.85 2.46
C ILE A 35 6.94 8.82 1.34
N GLY A 36 6.27 8.63 0.20
CA GLY A 36 6.34 9.56 -0.92
C GLY A 36 5.07 10.41 -1.02
N ASP A 37 5.21 11.62 -1.56
CA ASP A 37 4.06 12.51 -1.81
C ASP A 37 3.12 12.00 -2.91
N THR A 38 3.58 11.02 -3.69
CA THR A 38 2.84 10.44 -4.81
C THR A 38 2.51 8.98 -4.54
N PRO A 39 1.31 8.51 -4.98
CA PRO A 39 0.96 7.11 -4.87
C PRO A 39 1.99 6.17 -5.51
N ILE A 40 2.25 5.03 -4.88
CA ILE A 40 3.22 4.04 -5.34
C ILE A 40 2.58 3.13 -6.40
N PRO A 41 3.14 3.05 -7.62
CA PRO A 41 2.56 2.23 -8.67
C PRO A 41 2.77 0.73 -8.40
N ILE A 42 1.69 -0.04 -8.46
CA ILE A 42 1.71 -1.50 -8.46
C ILE A 42 2.00 -1.95 -9.90
N ARG A 43 3.12 -2.64 -10.09
CA ARG A 43 3.57 -3.14 -11.40
C ARG A 43 3.09 -4.56 -11.59
N PHE A 44 2.77 -4.92 -12.84
CA PHE A 44 2.41 -6.29 -13.20
C PHE A 44 3.59 -7.27 -13.15
N LYS A 45 4.81 -6.79 -13.41
CA LYS A 45 6.02 -7.63 -13.41
C LYS A 45 6.67 -7.66 -12.03
N ALA A 46 7.19 -8.82 -11.64
CA ALA A 46 7.88 -9.02 -10.38
C ALA A 46 9.19 -8.19 -10.29
N PRO A 47 9.51 -7.61 -9.12
CA PRO A 47 8.63 -7.49 -7.96
C PRO A 47 7.50 -6.47 -8.22
N CYS A 48 6.24 -6.87 -7.94
CA CYS A 48 5.05 -6.05 -8.24
C CYS A 48 5.11 -4.69 -7.54
N VAL A 49 5.56 -4.68 -6.28
CA VAL A 49 6.02 -3.49 -5.56
C VAL A 49 7.32 -3.87 -4.85
N PRO A 50 8.45 -3.20 -5.13
CA PRO A 50 9.69 -3.49 -4.43
C PRO A 50 9.54 -3.09 -2.96
N GLN A 51 9.83 -4.02 -2.05
CA GLN A 51 9.92 -3.68 -0.63
C GLN A 51 11.08 -2.70 -0.43
N PRO A 52 10.96 -1.75 0.51
CA PRO A 52 12.03 -0.80 0.79
C PRO A 52 13.29 -1.55 1.25
N SER A 53 14.47 -1.11 0.79
CA SER A 53 15.75 -1.74 1.11
C SER A 53 15.99 -1.85 2.62
N LEU A 54 15.48 -0.87 3.38
CA LEU A 54 15.53 -0.83 4.84
C LEU A 54 14.90 -2.07 5.50
N SER A 55 13.87 -2.65 4.87
CA SER A 55 13.21 -3.86 5.35
C SER A 55 14.07 -5.13 5.26
N MET A 56 15.25 -5.05 4.64
CA MET A 56 16.20 -6.16 4.51
C MET A 56 17.33 -6.10 5.55
N ALA A 57 17.44 -5.01 6.33
CA ALA A 57 18.58 -4.81 7.23
C ALA A 57 18.51 -5.69 8.50
N ASN A 58 17.35 -5.74 9.17
CA ASN A 58 17.14 -6.47 10.43
C ASN A 58 15.65 -6.82 10.62
N LYS A 59 15.33 -7.90 11.35
CA LYS A 59 13.94 -8.32 11.65
C LYS A 59 13.10 -7.25 12.39
N GLN A 60 13.69 -6.52 13.33
CA GLN A 60 13.02 -5.44 14.04
C GLN A 60 12.71 -4.29 13.08
N ILE A 61 13.75 -3.79 12.38
CA ILE A 61 13.60 -2.73 11.37
C ILE A 61 12.58 -3.12 10.32
N ARG A 62 12.61 -4.36 9.84
CA ARG A 62 11.64 -4.91 8.88
C ARG A 62 10.21 -4.77 9.40
N THR A 63 9.96 -5.13 10.65
CA THR A 63 8.61 -5.08 11.23
C THR A 63 8.10 -3.64 11.35
N GLU A 64 8.94 -2.75 11.88
CA GLU A 64 8.61 -1.34 12.07
C GLU A 64 8.40 -0.65 10.70
N CYS A 65 9.37 -0.78 9.80
CA CYS A 65 9.37 -0.19 8.45
C CYS A 65 8.18 -0.64 7.60
N LEU A 66 7.85 -1.95 7.57
CA LEU A 66 6.76 -2.44 6.73
C LEU A 66 5.38 -1.95 7.22
N SER A 67 5.20 -1.79 8.54
CA SER A 67 3.96 -1.24 9.09
C SER A 67 3.69 0.19 8.65
N ILE A 68 4.73 1.02 8.58
CA ILE A 68 4.66 2.39 8.08
C ILE A 68 4.50 2.39 6.56
N PHE A 69 5.33 1.62 5.85
CA PHE A 69 5.32 1.56 4.39
C PHE A 69 3.95 1.16 3.82
N TYR A 70 3.33 0.07 4.30
CA TYR A 70 2.01 -0.34 3.82
C TYR A 70 0.87 0.44 4.48
N GLY A 71 1.08 0.93 5.70
CA GLY A 71 0.05 1.60 6.49
C GLY A 71 -0.20 3.06 6.09
N GLU A 72 0.84 3.76 5.65
CA GLU A 72 0.78 5.20 5.40
C GLU A 72 0.90 5.57 3.91
N ASN A 73 1.44 4.69 3.05
CA ASN A 73 1.44 4.94 1.60
C ASN A 73 0.10 4.58 0.95
N VAL A 74 -0.22 5.33 -0.11
CA VAL A 74 -1.26 4.99 -1.08
C VAL A 74 -0.62 4.22 -2.22
N PHE A 75 -1.20 3.08 -2.58
CA PHE A 75 -0.78 2.32 -3.76
C PHE A 75 -1.74 2.55 -4.90
N TRP A 76 -1.29 2.47 -6.16
CA TRP A 76 -2.21 2.66 -7.28
C TRP A 76 -1.89 1.76 -8.46
N THR A 77 -2.90 1.50 -9.27
CA THR A 77 -2.77 0.83 -10.56
C THR A 77 -3.95 1.14 -11.47
N THR A 78 -3.77 0.94 -12.77
CA THR A 78 -4.83 1.02 -13.78
C THR A 78 -5.49 -0.33 -14.06
N GLN A 79 -4.99 -1.40 -13.45
CA GLN A 79 -5.35 -2.78 -13.79
C GLN A 79 -5.71 -3.56 -12.53
N ALA A 80 -6.99 -3.90 -12.33
CA ALA A 80 -7.47 -4.63 -11.15
C ALA A 80 -6.69 -5.94 -10.90
N PHE A 81 -6.39 -6.69 -11.96
CA PHE A 81 -5.65 -7.96 -11.85
C PHE A 81 -4.22 -7.81 -11.35
N THR A 82 -3.62 -6.61 -11.43
CA THR A 82 -2.30 -6.37 -10.83
C THR A 82 -2.37 -6.30 -9.32
N VAL A 83 -3.50 -5.87 -8.74
CA VAL A 83 -3.71 -5.88 -7.29
C VAL A 83 -3.83 -7.30 -6.79
N ASP A 84 -4.57 -8.16 -7.50
CA ASP A 84 -4.63 -9.60 -7.22
C ASP A 84 -3.24 -10.22 -7.18
N ALA A 85 -2.49 -10.04 -8.27
CA ALA A 85 -1.15 -10.58 -8.39
C ALA A 85 -0.26 -10.07 -7.25
N TRP A 86 -0.34 -8.79 -6.91
CA TRP A 86 0.43 -8.21 -5.82
C TRP A 86 0.05 -8.80 -4.45
N PHE A 87 -1.24 -8.94 -4.16
CA PHE A 87 -1.74 -9.51 -2.90
C PHE A 87 -1.38 -11.00 -2.76
N MET A 88 -1.30 -11.75 -3.87
CA MET A 88 -0.82 -13.13 -3.84
C MET A 88 0.64 -13.27 -3.38
N HIS A 89 1.45 -12.22 -3.53
CA HIS A 89 2.86 -12.21 -3.10
C HIS A 89 3.06 -11.64 -1.68
N MET A 90 2.00 -11.16 -1.03
CA MET A 90 2.07 -10.68 0.34
C MET A 90 1.77 -11.80 1.35
N ASP A 91 2.41 -11.71 2.51
CA ASP A 91 1.93 -12.45 3.69
C ASP A 91 0.69 -11.77 4.29
N GLY A 92 -0.07 -12.51 5.11
CA GLY A 92 -1.29 -12.00 5.72
C GLY A 92 -1.09 -10.79 6.65
N LYS A 93 0.11 -10.61 7.22
CA LYS A 93 0.42 -9.45 8.08
C LYS A 93 0.65 -8.20 7.24
N GLN A 94 1.38 -8.32 6.13
CA GLN A 94 1.58 -7.24 5.17
C GLN A 94 0.24 -6.80 4.58
N LEU A 95 -0.58 -7.74 4.15
CA LEU A 95 -1.91 -7.45 3.61
C LEU A 95 -2.79 -6.70 4.62
N ALA A 96 -2.74 -7.08 5.90
CA ALA A 96 -3.50 -6.41 6.96
C ALA A 96 -3.05 -4.97 7.23
N GLN A 97 -1.82 -4.61 6.83
CA GLN A 97 -1.27 -3.26 6.98
C GLN A 97 -1.69 -2.33 5.84
N VAL A 98 -2.01 -2.85 4.65
CA VAL A 98 -2.45 -2.03 3.51
C VAL A 98 -3.74 -1.29 3.85
N ARG A 99 -3.72 0.04 3.73
CA ARG A 99 -4.88 0.89 4.04
C ARG A 99 -5.61 1.41 2.81
N GLU A 100 -4.88 1.72 1.73
CA GLU A 100 -5.49 2.32 0.54
C GLU A 100 -4.81 1.83 -0.74
N VAL A 101 -5.64 1.32 -1.67
CA VAL A 101 -5.25 1.01 -3.04
C VAL A 101 -6.19 1.74 -3.98
N ARG A 102 -5.64 2.62 -4.81
CA ARG A 102 -6.35 3.39 -5.82
C ARG A 102 -6.36 2.67 -7.16
N LEU A 103 -7.54 2.41 -7.66
CA LEU A 103 -7.79 1.92 -9.01
C LEU A 103 -8.17 3.11 -9.87
N GLN A 104 -7.23 3.55 -10.71
CA GLN A 104 -7.50 4.61 -11.65
C GLN A 104 -8.05 3.98 -12.94
N PRO A 105 -9.25 4.39 -13.41
CA PRO A 105 -9.77 3.93 -14.68
C PRO A 105 -8.76 4.24 -15.79
N CYS A 106 -8.39 3.23 -16.57
CA CYS A 106 -7.77 3.50 -17.86
C CYS A 106 -8.85 4.14 -18.74
N ALA A 107 -8.52 5.15 -19.54
CA ALA A 107 -9.46 5.81 -20.47
C ALA A 107 -10.15 4.84 -21.47
N GLN A 108 -9.74 3.58 -21.49
CA GLN A 108 -10.23 2.51 -22.35
C GLN A 108 -11.18 1.53 -21.64
N LEU A 109 -11.32 1.62 -20.31
CA LEU A 109 -12.12 0.69 -19.53
C LEU A 109 -13.24 1.42 -18.79
N GLU A 110 -14.48 1.07 -19.12
CA GLU A 110 -15.66 1.55 -18.42
C GLU A 110 -15.60 1.15 -16.93
N PRO A 111 -15.97 2.05 -15.99
CA PRO A 111 -15.99 1.76 -14.55
C PRO A 111 -16.77 0.50 -14.19
N SER A 112 -17.85 0.21 -14.93
CA SER A 112 -18.67 -0.99 -14.73
C SER A 112 -17.92 -2.30 -15.04
N ALA A 113 -17.09 -2.30 -16.10
CA ALA A 113 -16.24 -3.44 -16.45
C ALA A 113 -15.13 -3.64 -15.39
N LEU A 114 -14.62 -2.54 -14.83
CA LEU A 114 -13.65 -2.56 -13.74
C LEU A 114 -14.26 -3.16 -12.46
N ILE A 115 -15.45 -2.70 -12.04
CA ILE A 115 -16.17 -3.28 -10.90
C ILE A 115 -16.41 -4.78 -11.12
N LYS A 116 -16.90 -5.19 -12.29
CA LYS A 116 -17.12 -6.61 -12.60
C LYS A 116 -15.83 -7.44 -12.54
N ALA A 117 -14.72 -6.90 -13.04
CA ALA A 117 -13.42 -7.58 -13.00
C ALA A 117 -12.88 -7.74 -11.57
N ILE A 118 -13.08 -6.74 -10.72
CA ILE A 118 -12.76 -6.77 -9.29
C ILE A 118 -13.66 -7.80 -8.59
N MET A 119 -14.98 -7.65 -8.68
CA MET A 119 -15.93 -8.50 -7.96
C MET A 119 -15.88 -9.97 -8.39
N GLY A 120 -15.67 -10.25 -9.69
CA GLY A 120 -15.66 -11.61 -10.23
C GLY A 120 -14.45 -12.46 -9.84
N ARG A 121 -13.35 -11.86 -9.35
CA ARG A 121 -12.10 -12.58 -9.05
C ARG A 121 -11.76 -12.68 -7.57
N HIS A 122 -12.31 -11.82 -6.71
CA HIS A 122 -11.79 -11.63 -5.34
C HIS A 122 -12.46 -12.45 -4.23
N THR A 123 -13.28 -13.46 -4.55
CA THR A 123 -14.13 -14.19 -3.58
C THR A 123 -13.38 -15.05 -2.54
N GLY A 124 -12.05 -15.15 -2.58
CA GLY A 124 -11.31 -16.16 -1.80
C GLY A 124 -10.42 -15.69 -0.63
N ARG A 125 -9.95 -14.44 -0.58
CA ARG A 125 -8.91 -14.02 0.39
C ARG A 125 -9.25 -12.85 1.32
N GLY A 126 -10.52 -12.47 1.41
CA GLY A 126 -10.92 -11.39 2.32
C GLY A 126 -10.28 -10.05 1.94
N LEU A 127 -10.23 -9.79 0.64
CA LEU A 127 -9.89 -8.48 0.12
C LEU A 127 -10.88 -7.48 0.72
N LYS A 128 -10.35 -6.56 1.55
CA LYS A 128 -11.18 -5.55 2.18
C LYS A 128 -11.63 -4.60 1.09
N GLU A 129 -12.87 -4.74 0.64
CA GLU A 129 -13.51 -3.82 -0.32
C GLU A 129 -13.37 -2.34 0.13
N ASP A 130 -13.21 -2.14 1.44
CA ASP A 130 -12.95 -0.84 2.10
C ASP A 130 -11.54 -0.27 1.83
N VAL A 131 -10.57 -1.10 1.46
CA VAL A 131 -9.18 -0.71 1.17
C VAL A 131 -9.01 -0.28 -0.28
N MET A 132 -9.78 -0.88 -1.19
CA MET A 132 -9.77 -0.50 -2.60
C MET A 132 -10.65 0.72 -2.81
N LYS A 133 -10.10 1.76 -3.41
CA LYS A 133 -10.82 2.95 -3.84
C LYS A 133 -10.76 3.09 -5.35
N MET A 134 -11.86 3.47 -5.96
CA MET A 134 -11.99 3.70 -7.39
C MET A 134 -12.40 5.14 -7.64
N GLU A 135 -11.83 5.74 -8.68
CA GLU A 135 -12.22 7.07 -9.13
C GLU A 135 -13.47 6.99 -10.00
N VAL A 136 -14.51 7.75 -9.65
CA VAL A 136 -15.74 7.94 -10.44
C VAL A 136 -15.95 9.43 -10.60
N GLY A 137 -15.77 9.94 -11.82
CA GLY A 137 -15.73 11.38 -12.07
C GLY A 137 -14.50 12.02 -11.41
N ALA A 138 -14.72 12.90 -10.43
CA ALA A 138 -13.66 13.57 -9.66
C ALA A 138 -13.56 13.08 -8.20
N GLU A 139 -14.33 12.06 -7.82
CA GLU A 139 -14.41 11.55 -6.44
C GLU A 139 -13.89 10.11 -6.34
N TRP A 140 -13.34 9.76 -5.17
CA TRP A 140 -12.83 8.42 -4.87
C TRP A 140 -13.80 7.70 -3.93
N PHE A 141 -14.31 6.56 -4.36
CA PHE A 141 -15.24 5.74 -3.60
C PHE A 141 -14.58 4.43 -3.21
N SER A 142 -14.86 3.90 -2.01
CA SER A 142 -14.47 2.51 -1.75
C SER A 142 -15.19 1.57 -2.73
N VAL A 143 -14.64 0.39 -3.02
CA VAL A 143 -15.32 -0.57 -3.90
C VAL A 143 -16.67 -0.99 -3.32
N ARG A 144 -16.81 -1.05 -1.98
CA ARG A 144 -18.09 -1.28 -1.32
C ARG A 144 -19.07 -0.14 -1.59
N ASP A 145 -18.67 1.11 -1.36
CA ASP A 145 -19.54 2.27 -1.58
C ASP A 145 -19.92 2.39 -3.05
N ALA A 146 -18.98 2.14 -3.96
CA ALA A 146 -19.20 2.15 -5.39
C ALA A 146 -20.20 1.07 -5.82
N ARG A 147 -20.20 -0.10 -5.17
CA ARG A 147 -21.18 -1.16 -5.41
C ARG A 147 -22.58 -0.76 -4.94
N GLU A 148 -22.70 -0.20 -3.74
CA GLU A 148 -23.98 0.23 -3.17
C GLU A 148 -24.58 1.41 -3.96
N LYS A 149 -23.71 2.32 -4.43
CA LYS A 149 -24.09 3.52 -5.18
C LYS A 149 -23.99 3.32 -6.70
N ALA A 150 -23.67 2.12 -7.18
CA ALA A 150 -23.44 1.86 -8.61
C ALA A 150 -24.58 2.36 -9.50
N PRO A 151 -25.88 2.11 -9.19
CA PRO A 151 -26.98 2.53 -10.07
C PRO A 151 -27.04 4.07 -10.21
N SER A 152 -26.91 4.80 -9.10
CA SER A 152 -27.00 6.26 -9.09
C SER A 152 -25.73 6.95 -9.61
N LEU A 153 -24.55 6.37 -9.38
CA LEU A 153 -23.29 6.87 -9.92
C LEU A 153 -23.19 6.68 -11.43
N LEU A 154 -23.73 5.58 -11.97
CA LEU A 154 -23.80 5.34 -13.41
C LEU A 154 -24.79 6.29 -14.10
N GLU A 155 -25.94 6.56 -13.47
CA GLU A 155 -26.88 7.59 -13.96
C GLU A 155 -26.24 8.99 -13.94
N GLN A 156 -25.55 9.37 -12.85
CA GLN A 156 -24.88 10.68 -12.74
C GLN A 156 -23.71 10.85 -13.71
N ALA A 157 -23.02 9.76 -14.05
CA ALA A 157 -21.96 9.76 -15.06
C ALA A 157 -22.51 9.85 -16.50
N GLY A 158 -23.83 9.90 -16.70
CA GLY A 158 -24.46 9.91 -18.03
C GLY A 158 -24.46 8.53 -18.70
N ILE A 159 -24.24 7.46 -17.93
CA ILE A 159 -24.12 6.08 -18.40
C ILE A 159 -25.44 5.35 -18.10
N ALA A 160 -26.54 5.85 -18.65
CA ALA A 160 -27.89 5.34 -18.37
C ALA A 160 -28.12 3.90 -18.86
N GLU A 161 -27.37 3.42 -19.86
CA GLU A 161 -27.56 2.09 -20.47
C GLU A 161 -27.11 0.92 -19.57
N ILE A 162 -26.44 1.16 -18.44
CA ILE A 162 -25.82 0.10 -17.62
C ILE A 162 -26.63 -0.23 -16.35
N SER A 163 -27.55 0.64 -15.92
CA SER A 163 -28.39 0.43 -14.73
C SER A 163 -29.23 -0.86 -14.84
N ASP A 164 -29.82 -1.10 -16.01
CA ASP A 164 -30.62 -2.31 -16.29
C ASP A 164 -29.78 -3.60 -16.29
N MET A 165 -28.48 -3.51 -16.60
CA MET A 165 -27.59 -4.66 -16.72
C MET A 165 -26.94 -5.08 -15.38
N LEU A 166 -27.06 -4.26 -14.33
CA LEU A 166 -26.58 -4.58 -12.98
C LEU A 166 -27.66 -5.25 -12.12
N MET A 167 -28.93 -5.04 -12.44
CA MET A 167 -30.06 -5.63 -11.72
C MET A 167 -30.26 -7.13 -12.02
N GLU A 168 -29.65 -7.68 -13.07
CA GLU A 168 -29.70 -9.13 -13.38
C GLU A 168 -28.68 -9.99 -12.62
N ILE A 169 -27.77 -9.39 -11.84
CA ILE A 169 -26.60 -10.07 -11.23
C ILE A 169 -26.64 -10.07 -9.69
N ILE A 170 -27.66 -9.45 -9.08
CA ILE A 170 -27.95 -9.54 -7.63
C ILE A 170 -29.03 -10.60 -7.41
#